data_AF-A0A4D4L9Z7-F1
#
_entry.id   AF-A0A4D4L9Z7-F1
#
_cell.length_a   1.000
_cell.length_b   1.000
_cell.length_c   1.000
_cell.angle_alpha   90.00
_cell.angle_beta   90.00
_cell.angle_gamma   90.00
#
_symmetry.space_group_name_H-M   'P 1'
#
loop_
_entity.id
_entity.type
_entity.pdbx_description
1 polymer ?
#
loop_
_entity_poly.entity_id
_entity_poly.type
_entity_poly.pdbx_seq_one_letter_code
_entity_poly.pdbx_strand_id
1 'polypeptide(L)'
;MSSTDSDVLLGPADVRELAARLGVRPTKQRGQNFVIDANTVRRIVRTAGVRPDDVVVEVGPGLGSLTLALLEAADRVTAVEIDDVLAAALPATVEARLPHRADRFALVHSDALRVTELPGPTPTALVANLPYNVAVPVLLHMLGRFPTIERTLVMVQSEVADRLAAPPGSKVYGVPSVKAAWYAHVKRAGAIGRNVFWPAPNVDSGLVSLIRRDEPRAPPPPGKRSSRWWTRRSPSAARPSGRRSRAGPVRRGPRRRH
;
A
#
# COMPACT_ATOMS: atom_id res chain seq x y z
N MET A 1 -21.71 13.43 -26.65
CA MET A 1 -21.40 13.75 -25.24
C MET A 1 -20.07 13.09 -24.90
N SER A 2 -18.94 13.79 -25.00
CA SER A 2 -17.60 13.22 -24.75
C SER A 2 -16.55 14.32 -24.60
N SER A 3 -16.66 15.17 -23.58
CA SER A 3 -15.65 16.21 -23.29
C SER A 3 -15.38 16.46 -21.80
N THR A 4 -15.99 15.69 -20.88
CA THR A 4 -15.84 15.92 -19.43
C THR A 4 -14.74 15.08 -18.77
N ASP A 5 -14.29 14.00 -19.41
CA ASP A 5 -13.38 13.02 -18.77
C ASP A 5 -11.89 13.41 -18.86
N SER A 6 -11.54 14.42 -19.66
CA SER A 6 -10.18 14.93 -19.80
C SER A 6 -9.82 16.03 -18.81
N ASP A 7 -10.79 16.61 -18.10
CA ASP A 7 -10.57 17.83 -17.29
C ASP A 7 -10.21 17.53 -15.82
N VAL A 8 -10.54 16.32 -15.35
CA VAL A 8 -10.32 15.89 -13.96
C VAL A 8 -8.86 15.53 -13.70
N LEU A 9 -8.25 14.72 -14.58
CA LEU A 9 -6.92 14.16 -14.34
C LEU A 9 -5.82 15.13 -14.80
N LEU A 10 -4.71 15.13 -14.06
CA LEU A 10 -3.58 16.01 -14.36
C LEU A 10 -2.79 15.50 -15.56
N GLY A 11 -2.69 16.34 -16.60
CA GLY A 11 -1.79 16.14 -17.73
C GLY A 11 -0.39 16.73 -17.49
N PRO A 12 0.51 16.60 -18.47
CA PRO A 12 1.88 17.10 -18.35
C PRO A 12 2.00 18.60 -18.11
N ALA A 13 1.09 19.40 -18.70
CA ALA A 13 1.06 20.85 -18.51
C ALA A 13 0.63 21.20 -17.08
N ASP A 14 -0.45 20.59 -16.60
CA ASP A 14 -0.98 20.82 -15.26
C ASP A 14 0.04 20.49 -14.17
N VAL A 15 0.73 19.34 -14.29
CA VAL A 15 1.76 18.93 -13.32
C VAL A 15 2.91 19.92 -13.30
N ARG A 16 3.37 20.40 -14.46
CA ARG A 16 4.46 21.39 -14.54
C ARG A 16 4.05 22.74 -13.96
N GLU A 17 2.84 23.19 -14.26
CA GLU A 17 2.30 24.44 -13.72
C GLU A 17 2.15 24.37 -12.20
N LEU A 18 1.52 23.29 -11.69
CA LEU A 18 1.37 23.06 -10.25
C LEU A 18 2.72 23.00 -9.55
N ALA A 19 3.67 22.24 -10.08
CA ALA A 19 5.01 22.14 -9.52
C ALA A 19 5.72 23.50 -9.49
N ALA A 20 5.63 24.28 -10.58
CA ALA A 20 6.22 25.61 -10.66
C ALA A 20 5.59 26.57 -9.65
N ARG A 21 4.26 26.59 -9.56
CA ARG A 21 3.51 27.42 -8.61
C ARG A 21 3.84 27.10 -7.16
N LEU A 22 4.04 25.82 -6.85
CA LEU A 22 4.41 25.35 -5.52
C LEU A 22 5.91 25.49 -5.23
N GLY A 23 6.72 25.95 -6.18
CA GLY A 23 8.18 26.01 -6.03
C GLY A 23 8.83 24.63 -5.86
N VAL A 24 8.12 23.56 -6.23
CA VAL A 24 8.61 22.18 -6.15
C VAL A 24 9.65 21.99 -7.23
N ARG A 25 10.90 22.17 -6.84
CA ARG A 25 12.03 21.80 -7.68
C ARG A 25 12.25 20.30 -7.52
N PRO A 26 12.36 19.53 -8.62
CA PRO A 26 12.71 18.12 -8.53
C PRO A 26 14.10 17.98 -7.88
N THR A 27 14.13 17.69 -6.59
CA THR A 27 15.37 17.48 -5.85
C THR A 27 15.73 15.99 -5.89
N LYS A 28 16.98 15.69 -6.24
CA LYS A 28 17.50 14.31 -6.21
C LYS A 28 17.37 13.65 -4.83
N GLN A 29 17.31 14.45 -3.76
CA GLN A 29 17.25 13.97 -2.37
C GLN A 29 15.93 13.29 -2.00
N ARG A 30 14.78 13.75 -2.52
CA ARG A 30 13.47 13.15 -2.19
C ARG A 30 12.98 12.13 -3.22
N GLY A 31 13.65 12.02 -4.37
CA GLY A 31 13.31 11.01 -5.39
C GLY A 31 11.90 11.16 -5.97
N GLN A 32 11.34 12.38 -5.94
CA GLN A 32 9.98 12.68 -6.38
C GLN A 32 9.91 12.59 -7.92
N ASN A 33 9.05 11.69 -8.41
CA ASN A 33 8.69 11.56 -9.82
C ASN A 33 7.16 11.55 -9.90
N PHE A 34 6.56 12.60 -10.48
CA PHE A 34 5.11 12.75 -10.56
C PHE A 34 4.59 12.07 -11.81
N VAL A 35 3.51 11.30 -11.69
CA VAL A 35 2.86 10.67 -12.86
C VAL A 35 2.12 11.77 -13.64
N ILE A 36 2.39 11.87 -14.94
CA ILE A 36 1.85 12.92 -15.84
C ILE A 36 0.92 12.37 -16.92
N ASP A 37 0.65 11.07 -16.92
CA ASP A 37 -0.18 10.42 -17.94
C ASP A 37 -1.48 9.86 -17.33
N ALA A 38 -2.61 10.43 -17.76
CA ALA A 38 -3.96 10.05 -17.34
C ALA A 38 -4.26 8.56 -17.62
N ASN A 39 -3.78 8.04 -18.75
CA ASN A 39 -4.00 6.63 -19.10
C ASN A 39 -3.25 5.69 -18.15
N THR A 40 -2.06 6.07 -17.71
CA THR A 40 -1.25 5.34 -16.74
C THR A 40 -1.92 5.30 -15.38
N VAL A 41 -2.40 6.43 -14.84
CA VAL A 41 -3.09 6.40 -13.53
C VAL A 41 -4.39 5.57 -13.59
N ARG A 42 -5.18 5.70 -14.66
CA ARG A 42 -6.37 4.84 -14.87
C ARG A 42 -6.01 3.36 -14.95
N ARG A 43 -4.90 3.03 -15.63
CA ARG A 43 -4.40 1.65 -15.68
C ARG A 43 -3.97 1.16 -14.30
N ILE A 44 -3.32 1.98 -13.50
CA ILE A 44 -2.92 1.65 -12.12
C ILE A 44 -4.16 1.33 -11.28
N VAL A 45 -5.18 2.20 -11.29
CA VAL A 45 -6.44 2.00 -10.55
C VAL A 45 -7.13 0.70 -10.96
N ARG A 46 -7.26 0.43 -12.27
CA ARG A 46 -7.81 -0.83 -12.78
C ARG A 46 -6.98 -2.05 -12.36
N THR A 47 -5.65 -1.96 -12.44
CA THR A 47 -4.74 -3.05 -12.07
C THR A 47 -4.78 -3.34 -10.57
N ALA A 48 -5.05 -2.32 -9.75
CA ALA A 48 -5.21 -2.45 -8.32
C ALA A 48 -6.53 -3.16 -7.95
N GLY A 49 -7.47 -3.24 -8.90
CA GLY A 49 -8.79 -3.82 -8.66
C GLY A 49 -9.57 -3.02 -7.64
N VAL A 50 -9.45 -1.69 -7.64
CA VAL A 50 -10.24 -0.77 -6.81
C VAL A 50 -11.70 -0.88 -7.21
N ARG A 51 -12.59 -0.92 -6.21
CA ARG A 51 -14.04 -1.05 -6.33
C ARG A 51 -14.73 0.21 -5.79
N PRO A 52 -15.98 0.49 -6.21
CA PRO A 52 -16.73 1.65 -5.74
C PRO A 52 -16.97 1.73 -4.23
N ASP A 53 -16.92 0.61 -3.53
CA ASP A 53 -17.08 0.49 -2.07
C ASP A 53 -15.75 0.51 -1.30
N ASP A 54 -14.62 0.61 -2.00
CA ASP A 54 -13.31 0.60 -1.35
C ASP A 54 -13.01 1.90 -0.61
N VAL A 55 -12.31 1.74 0.51
CA VAL A 55 -11.66 2.82 1.25
C VAL A 55 -10.16 2.68 0.98
N VAL A 56 -9.63 3.57 0.15
CA VAL A 56 -8.24 3.48 -0.31
C VAL A 56 -7.35 4.35 0.56
N VAL A 57 -6.23 3.79 1.01
CA VAL A 57 -5.10 4.59 1.46
C VAL A 57 -4.07 4.72 0.33
N GLU A 58 -3.71 5.96 0.03
CA GLU A 58 -2.61 6.29 -0.88
C GLU A 58 -1.41 6.79 -0.08
N VAL A 59 -0.21 6.35 -0.44
CA VAL A 59 1.03 6.84 0.18
C VAL A 59 1.89 7.51 -0.88
N GLY A 60 2.31 8.74 -0.60
CA GLY A 60 3.06 9.57 -1.53
C GLY A 60 2.21 10.05 -2.71
N PRO A 61 1.08 10.76 -2.47
CA PRO A 61 0.20 11.27 -3.53
C PRO A 61 0.89 12.28 -4.45
N GLY A 62 1.92 12.97 -3.95
CA GLY A 62 2.57 14.03 -4.69
C GLY A 62 1.60 15.17 -5.03
N LEU A 63 1.50 15.49 -6.33
CA LEU A 63 0.58 16.52 -6.82
C LEU A 63 -0.87 16.04 -6.96
N GLY A 64 -1.15 14.74 -6.75
CA GLY A 64 -2.51 14.20 -6.74
C GLY A 64 -2.97 13.49 -8.00
N SER A 65 -2.10 13.24 -8.99
CA SER A 65 -2.50 12.59 -10.26
C SER A 65 -3.16 11.22 -10.02
N LEU A 66 -2.62 10.42 -9.11
CA LEU A 66 -3.17 9.12 -8.75
C LEU A 66 -4.34 9.26 -7.76
N THR A 67 -4.26 10.20 -6.82
CA THR A 67 -5.35 10.56 -5.89
C THR A 67 -6.66 10.84 -6.61
N LEU A 68 -6.62 11.67 -7.66
CA LEU A 68 -7.81 12.02 -8.44
C LEU A 68 -8.42 10.79 -9.12
N ALA A 69 -7.59 9.96 -9.75
CA ALA A 69 -8.05 8.72 -10.39
C ALA A 69 -8.61 7.71 -9.38
N LEU A 70 -8.08 7.68 -8.15
CA LEU A 70 -8.61 6.84 -7.07
C LEU A 70 -9.96 7.37 -6.56
N LEU A 71 -10.12 8.68 -6.40
CA LEU A 71 -11.37 9.31 -5.95
C LEU A 71 -12.51 9.13 -6.96
N GLU A 72 -12.21 9.03 -8.26
CA GLU A 72 -13.21 8.68 -9.27
C GLU A 72 -13.75 7.25 -9.08
N ALA A 73 -12.91 6.33 -8.59
CA ALA A 73 -13.19 4.89 -8.59
C ALA A 73 -13.59 4.30 -7.22
N ALA A 74 -13.19 4.92 -6.11
CA ALA A 74 -13.41 4.44 -4.75
C ALA A 74 -14.52 5.24 -4.01
N ASP A 75 -15.00 4.74 -2.87
CA ASP A 75 -15.88 5.51 -1.98
C ASP A 75 -15.10 6.64 -1.32
N ARG A 76 -13.89 6.33 -0.81
CA ARG A 76 -13.04 7.27 -0.08
C ARG A 76 -11.57 7.06 -0.38
N VAL A 77 -10.81 8.15 -0.34
CA VAL A 77 -9.35 8.14 -0.45
C VAL A 77 -8.75 8.92 0.71
N THR A 78 -7.86 8.28 1.45
CA THR A 78 -6.98 8.95 2.42
C THR A 78 -5.57 8.95 1.89
N ALA A 79 -4.99 10.13 1.66
CA ALA A 79 -3.61 10.26 1.22
C ALA A 79 -2.67 10.53 2.41
N VAL A 80 -1.52 9.87 2.42
CA VAL A 80 -0.43 10.08 3.38
C VAL A 80 0.74 10.74 2.67
N GLU A 81 1.04 11.98 3.04
CA GLU A 81 2.13 12.76 2.46
C GLU A 81 3.03 13.32 3.56
N ILE A 82 4.34 13.26 3.34
CA ILE A 82 5.37 13.75 4.28
C ILE A 82 5.88 15.14 3.90
N ASP A 83 5.79 15.50 2.61
CA ASP A 83 6.24 16.80 2.10
C ASP A 83 5.23 17.90 2.44
N ASP A 84 5.65 18.85 3.28
CA ASP A 84 4.80 19.95 3.78
C ASP A 84 4.13 20.75 2.65
N VAL A 85 4.85 21.00 1.55
CA VAL A 85 4.35 21.82 0.43
C VAL A 85 3.30 21.04 -0.36
N LEU A 86 3.57 19.76 -0.64
CA LEU A 86 2.64 18.91 -1.39
C LEU A 86 1.40 18.58 -0.55
N ALA A 87 1.58 18.28 0.73
CA ALA A 87 0.50 18.05 1.68
C ALA A 87 -0.42 19.27 1.75
N ALA A 88 0.13 20.48 1.93
CA ALA A 88 -0.68 21.70 1.99
C ALA A 88 -1.45 21.98 0.68
N ALA A 89 -0.89 21.61 -0.47
CA ALA A 89 -1.49 21.90 -1.78
C ALA A 89 -2.56 20.87 -2.20
N LEU A 90 -2.42 19.61 -1.80
CA LEU A 90 -3.22 18.51 -2.33
C LEU A 90 -4.74 18.69 -2.14
N PRO A 91 -5.26 19.14 -0.98
CA PRO A 91 -6.69 19.40 -0.82
C PRO A 91 -7.23 20.41 -1.83
N ALA A 92 -6.48 21.48 -2.10
CA ALA A 92 -6.87 22.49 -3.10
C ALA A 92 -6.85 21.94 -4.52
N THR A 93 -5.91 21.03 -4.84
CA THR A 93 -5.91 20.33 -6.13
C THR A 93 -7.16 19.46 -6.29
N VAL A 94 -7.55 18.72 -5.24
CA VAL A 94 -8.77 17.89 -5.24
C VAL A 94 -10.01 18.75 -5.39
N GLU A 95 -10.14 19.84 -4.63
CA GLU A 95 -11.26 20.77 -4.72
C GLU A 95 -11.39 21.37 -6.13
N ALA A 96 -10.28 21.78 -6.73
CA ALA A 96 -10.28 22.39 -8.06
C ALA A 96 -10.64 21.41 -9.19
N ARG A 97 -10.23 20.15 -9.07
CA ARG A 97 -10.37 19.14 -10.15
C ARG A 97 -11.60 18.26 -9.99
N LEU A 98 -12.01 17.98 -8.75
CA LEU A 98 -13.08 17.03 -8.45
C LEU A 98 -13.89 17.48 -7.22
N PRO A 99 -14.51 18.68 -7.25
CA PRO A 99 -15.17 19.30 -6.08
C PRO A 99 -16.28 18.43 -5.49
N HIS A 100 -17.04 17.73 -6.34
CA HIS A 100 -18.13 16.85 -5.93
C HIS A 100 -17.68 15.56 -5.21
N ARG A 101 -16.37 15.31 -5.09
CA ARG A 101 -15.78 14.23 -4.31
C ARG A 101 -14.86 14.74 -3.19
N ALA A 102 -14.75 16.05 -2.97
CA ALA A 102 -13.83 16.61 -1.98
C ALA A 102 -14.16 16.13 -0.54
N ASP A 103 -15.43 15.88 -0.22
CA ASP A 103 -15.90 15.31 1.05
C ASP A 103 -15.47 13.83 1.26
N ARG A 104 -15.01 13.18 0.19
CA ARG A 104 -14.51 11.79 0.18
C ARG A 104 -13.00 11.70 0.23
N PHE A 105 -12.32 12.84 0.25
CA PHE A 105 -10.88 12.93 0.39
C PHE A 105 -10.48 13.29 1.82
N ALA A 106 -9.42 12.65 2.31
CA ALA A 106 -8.74 13.04 3.54
C ALA A 106 -7.23 13.07 3.33
N LEU A 107 -6.57 13.98 4.02
CA LEU A 107 -5.12 14.10 4.04
C LEU A 107 -4.58 13.81 5.44
N VAL A 108 -3.58 12.93 5.50
CA VAL A 108 -2.74 12.72 6.69
C VAL A 108 -1.35 13.22 6.38
N HIS A 109 -1.00 14.39 6.90
CA HIS A 109 0.34 14.95 6.79
C HIS A 109 1.26 14.28 7.81
N SER A 110 1.96 13.23 7.38
CA SER A 110 2.81 12.42 8.24
C SER A 110 3.81 11.58 7.45
N ASP A 111 4.89 11.18 8.12
CA ASP A 111 5.70 10.06 7.65
C ASP A 111 4.87 8.77 7.73
N ALA A 112 4.69 8.09 6.59
CA ALA A 112 3.93 6.84 6.52
C ALA A 112 4.46 5.76 7.48
N LEU A 113 5.75 5.78 7.85
CA LEU A 113 6.31 4.85 8.85
C LEU A 113 5.89 5.16 10.29
N ARG A 114 5.31 6.34 10.54
CA ARG A 114 4.81 6.79 11.85
C ARG A 114 3.29 6.75 11.95
N VAL A 115 2.60 6.55 10.83
CA VAL A 115 1.13 6.46 10.81
C VAL A 115 0.69 5.27 11.65
N THR A 116 -0.14 5.57 12.66
CA THR A 116 -0.78 4.57 13.51
C THR A 116 -2.30 4.57 13.36
N GLU A 117 -2.91 5.57 12.75
CA GLU A 117 -4.35 5.60 12.50
C GLU A 117 -4.62 6.45 11.27
N LEU A 118 -5.78 6.22 10.65
CA LEU A 118 -6.26 6.98 9.51
C LEU A 118 -7.68 7.47 9.84
N PRO A 119 -8.06 8.67 9.38
CA PRO A 119 -9.41 9.19 9.57
C PRO A 119 -10.44 8.37 8.80
N GLY A 120 -11.66 8.34 9.32
CA GLY A 120 -12.79 7.68 8.66
C GLY A 120 -12.76 6.14 8.78
N PRO A 121 -13.42 5.43 7.84
CA PRO A 121 -13.46 3.98 7.84
C PRO A 121 -12.07 3.36 7.67
N THR A 122 -11.90 2.12 8.13
CA THR A 122 -10.64 1.40 7.95
C THR A 122 -10.35 1.12 6.48
N PRO A 123 -9.10 1.24 6.01
CA PRO A 123 -8.78 1.04 4.60
C PRO A 123 -8.93 -0.42 4.19
N THR A 124 -9.53 -0.65 3.03
CA THR A 124 -9.67 -1.96 2.38
C THR A 124 -8.61 -2.18 1.30
N ALA A 125 -8.04 -1.11 0.75
CA ALA A 125 -7.02 -1.16 -0.28
C ALA A 125 -5.89 -0.16 -0.04
N LEU A 126 -4.69 -0.49 -0.53
CA LEU A 126 -3.53 0.42 -0.57
C LEU A 126 -3.05 0.55 -2.01
N VAL A 127 -2.95 1.78 -2.51
CA VAL A 127 -2.43 2.06 -3.84
C VAL A 127 -1.39 3.17 -3.74
N ALA A 128 -0.16 2.93 -4.17
CA ALA A 128 0.92 3.90 -3.91
C ALA A 128 1.99 3.94 -4.99
N ASN A 129 2.52 5.13 -5.24
CA ASN A 129 3.77 5.34 -5.98
C ASN A 129 4.89 5.60 -4.98
N LEU A 130 5.57 4.54 -4.55
CA LEU A 130 6.44 4.63 -3.37
C LEU A 130 7.86 5.12 -3.71
N PRO A 131 8.42 6.06 -2.92
CA PRO A 131 9.80 6.49 -3.08
C PRO A 131 10.78 5.34 -2.85
N TYR A 132 11.83 5.31 -3.65
CA TYR A 132 12.69 4.14 -3.84
C TYR A 132 13.45 3.69 -2.58
N ASN A 133 13.85 4.65 -1.74
CA ASN A 133 14.61 4.41 -0.52
C ASN A 133 13.76 3.89 0.66
N VAL A 134 12.43 4.10 0.63
CA VAL A 134 11.53 3.77 1.75
C VAL A 134 10.38 2.84 1.39
N ALA A 135 10.25 2.46 0.11
CA ALA A 135 9.12 1.68 -0.39
C ALA A 135 8.84 0.39 0.39
N VAL A 136 9.85 -0.46 0.60
CA VAL A 136 9.66 -1.74 1.29
C VAL A 136 9.29 -1.55 2.78
N PRO A 137 10.02 -0.73 3.57
CA PRO A 137 9.60 -0.41 4.94
C PRO A 137 8.16 0.13 5.04
N VAL A 138 7.79 1.07 4.18
CA VAL A 138 6.44 1.68 4.17
C VAL A 138 5.38 0.64 3.86
N LEU A 139 5.56 -0.16 2.80
CA LEU A 139 4.64 -1.22 2.42
C LEU A 139 4.40 -2.19 3.59
N LEU A 140 5.46 -2.68 4.22
CA LEU A 140 5.36 -3.65 5.31
C LEU A 140 4.78 -3.05 6.59
N HIS A 141 5.06 -1.77 6.87
CA HIS A 141 4.46 -1.04 7.98
C HIS A 141 2.95 -0.92 7.80
N MET A 142 2.49 -0.45 6.63
CA MET A 142 1.07 -0.29 6.34
C MET A 142 0.32 -1.62 6.38
N LEU A 143 0.87 -2.69 5.78
CA LEU A 143 0.29 -4.03 5.85
C LEU A 143 0.26 -4.60 7.28
N GLY A 144 1.26 -4.28 8.10
CA GLY A 144 1.28 -4.68 9.51
C GLY A 144 0.28 -3.90 10.37
N ARG A 145 0.13 -2.60 10.10
CA ARG A 145 -0.70 -1.70 10.92
C ARG A 145 -2.19 -1.81 10.61
N PHE A 146 -2.53 -2.02 9.34
CA PHE A 146 -3.90 -2.06 8.84
C PHE A 146 -4.21 -3.45 8.27
N PRO A 147 -4.64 -4.40 9.13
CA PRO A 147 -4.93 -5.77 8.72
C PRO A 147 -6.16 -5.87 7.79
N THR A 148 -6.99 -4.83 7.74
CA THR A 148 -8.16 -4.70 6.86
C THR A 148 -7.80 -4.46 5.39
N ILE A 149 -6.55 -4.12 5.07
CA ILE A 149 -6.11 -3.95 3.68
C ILE A 149 -6.06 -5.33 3.01
N GLU A 150 -7.02 -5.59 2.13
CA GLU A 150 -7.15 -6.84 1.37
C GLU A 150 -6.29 -6.81 0.10
N ARG A 151 -6.26 -5.65 -0.55
CA ARG A 151 -5.67 -5.45 -1.88
C ARG A 151 -4.62 -4.37 -1.81
N THR A 152 -3.47 -4.63 -2.43
CA THR A 152 -2.42 -3.63 -2.53
C THR A 152 -1.82 -3.64 -3.92
N LEU A 153 -1.63 -2.45 -4.49
CA LEU A 153 -0.83 -2.23 -5.67
C LEU A 153 0.19 -1.14 -5.41
N VAL A 154 1.47 -1.48 -5.49
CA VAL A 154 2.55 -0.50 -5.37
C VAL A 154 3.32 -0.38 -6.67
N MET A 155 3.66 0.85 -7.00
CA MET A 155 4.64 1.18 -8.02
C MET A 155 5.97 1.48 -7.33
N VAL A 156 7.03 0.79 -7.77
CA VAL A 156 8.40 0.88 -7.27
C VAL A 156 9.38 0.75 -8.43
N GLN A 157 10.69 0.90 -8.21
CA GLN A 157 11.67 0.58 -9.25
C GLN A 157 11.55 -0.87 -9.69
N SER A 158 11.84 -1.14 -10.98
CA SER A 158 11.78 -2.48 -11.56
C SER A 158 12.52 -3.53 -10.72
N GLU A 159 13.74 -3.23 -10.25
CA GLU A 159 14.52 -4.16 -9.42
C GLU A 159 13.88 -4.46 -8.05
N VAL A 160 13.19 -3.48 -7.47
CA VAL A 160 12.48 -3.63 -6.19
C VAL A 160 11.22 -4.46 -6.41
N ALA A 161 10.53 -4.25 -7.54
CA ALA A 161 9.39 -5.05 -7.93
C ALA A 161 9.77 -6.52 -8.10
N ASP A 162 10.88 -6.79 -8.79
CA ASP A 162 11.44 -8.12 -8.96
C ASP A 162 11.81 -8.77 -7.63
N ARG A 163 12.45 -8.02 -6.75
CA ARG A 163 12.81 -8.51 -5.41
C ARG A 163 11.58 -8.82 -4.57
N LEU A 164 10.54 -7.99 -4.60
CA LEU A 164 9.30 -8.23 -3.84
C LEU A 164 8.55 -9.47 -4.34
N ALA A 165 8.46 -9.66 -5.66
CA ALA A 165 7.74 -10.76 -6.29
C ALA A 165 8.58 -12.05 -6.45
N ALA A 166 9.85 -12.02 -6.05
CA ALA A 166 10.76 -13.15 -6.18
C ALA A 166 10.23 -14.40 -5.47
N PRO A 167 10.18 -15.58 -6.12
CA PRO A 167 9.87 -16.83 -5.46
C PRO A 167 11.09 -17.39 -4.72
N PRO A 168 10.89 -18.25 -3.69
CA PRO A 168 11.97 -18.97 -3.03
C PRO A 168 12.84 -19.73 -4.05
N GLY A 169 14.16 -19.68 -3.86
CA GLY A 169 15.14 -20.34 -4.75
C GLY A 169 15.63 -19.47 -5.92
N SER A 170 15.03 -18.30 -6.16
CA SER A 170 15.55 -17.35 -7.16
C SER A 170 16.74 -16.55 -6.63
N LYS A 171 17.63 -16.10 -7.54
CA LYS A 171 18.84 -15.32 -7.19
C LYS A 171 18.54 -13.98 -6.52
N VAL A 172 17.37 -13.39 -6.82
CA VAL A 172 16.92 -12.09 -6.28
C VAL A 172 16.08 -12.23 -5.01
N TYR A 173 15.77 -13.46 -4.58
CA TYR A 173 15.01 -13.71 -3.36
C TYR A 173 15.76 -13.25 -2.11
N GLY A 174 15.08 -12.53 -1.23
CA GLY A 174 15.68 -12.02 0.00
C GLY A 174 14.67 -11.64 1.07
N VAL A 175 15.13 -10.88 2.06
CA VAL A 175 14.31 -10.45 3.21
C VAL A 175 13.02 -9.72 2.79
N PRO A 176 13.02 -8.79 1.81
CA PRO A 176 11.79 -8.16 1.33
C PRO A 176 10.79 -9.18 0.78
N SER A 177 11.25 -10.17 0.01
CA SER A 177 10.43 -11.22 -0.59
C SER A 177 9.73 -12.04 0.49
N VAL A 178 10.49 -12.50 1.50
CA VAL A 178 9.95 -13.30 2.62
C VAL A 178 8.90 -12.51 3.40
N LYS A 179 9.17 -11.23 3.71
CA LYS A 179 8.25 -10.40 4.50
C LYS A 179 7.00 -10.03 3.72
N ALA A 180 7.11 -9.65 2.46
CA ALA A 180 5.93 -9.36 1.64
C ALA A 180 5.07 -10.62 1.45
N ALA A 181 5.73 -11.75 1.18
CA ALA A 181 5.08 -13.06 1.11
C ALA A 181 4.59 -13.58 2.46
N TRP A 182 4.88 -12.96 3.60
CA TRP A 182 4.26 -13.30 4.88
C TRP A 182 2.83 -12.76 4.95
N TYR A 183 2.64 -11.52 4.50
CA TYR A 183 1.35 -10.83 4.53
C TYR A 183 0.41 -11.23 3.39
N ALA A 184 0.96 -11.55 2.21
CA ALA A 184 0.15 -11.61 0.99
C ALA A 184 0.70 -12.60 -0.07
N HIS A 185 -0.15 -12.93 -1.04
CA HIS A 185 0.28 -13.42 -2.34
C HIS A 185 0.81 -12.26 -3.17
N VAL A 186 2.11 -12.29 -3.46
CA VAL A 186 2.82 -11.21 -4.17
C VAL A 186 3.07 -11.64 -5.61
N LYS A 187 2.74 -10.78 -6.58
CA LYS A 187 3.05 -11.00 -7.99
C LYS A 187 3.41 -9.69 -8.69
N ARG A 188 4.21 -9.79 -9.75
CA ARG A 188 4.41 -8.68 -10.67
C ARG A 188 3.11 -8.45 -11.46
N ALA A 189 2.66 -7.20 -11.51
CA ALA A 189 1.41 -6.80 -12.14
C ALA A 189 1.61 -5.99 -13.43
N GLY A 190 2.84 -5.58 -13.72
CA GLY A 190 3.18 -4.90 -14.96
C GLY A 190 4.46 -4.09 -14.86
N ALA A 191 4.76 -3.38 -15.95
CA ALA A 191 5.83 -2.39 -16.03
C ALA A 191 5.25 -1.05 -16.49
N ILE A 192 5.83 0.04 -16.00
CA ILE A 192 5.49 1.42 -16.33
C ILE A 192 6.77 2.11 -16.81
N GLY A 193 6.73 2.65 -18.03
CA GLY A 193 7.89 3.31 -18.65
C GLY A 193 8.17 4.68 -18.04
N ARG A 194 9.44 5.09 -18.01
CA ARG A 194 9.87 6.36 -17.41
C ARG A 194 9.25 7.64 -18.00
N ASN A 195 8.75 7.58 -19.25
CA ASN A 195 8.25 8.76 -19.96
C ASN A 195 6.90 9.27 -19.44
N VAL A 196 6.21 8.49 -18.61
CA VAL A 196 4.95 8.88 -17.96
C VAL A 196 5.17 9.64 -16.65
N PHE A 197 6.42 9.98 -16.34
CA PHE A 197 6.81 10.72 -15.16
C PHE A 197 7.45 12.07 -15.48
N TRP A 198 7.30 13.01 -14.57
CA TRP A 198 8.07 14.24 -14.54
C TRP A 198 8.61 14.52 -13.12
N PRO A 199 9.92 14.77 -12.97
CA PRO A 199 10.97 14.43 -13.94
C PRO A 199 10.97 12.93 -14.25
N ALA A 200 11.55 12.54 -15.39
CA ALA A 200 11.67 11.13 -15.73
C ALA A 200 12.73 10.47 -14.82
N PRO A 201 12.42 9.30 -14.21
CA PRO A 201 13.41 8.56 -13.44
C PRO A 201 14.48 7.94 -14.35
N ASN A 202 15.63 7.62 -13.76
CA ASN A 202 16.75 6.98 -14.47
C ASN A 202 16.48 5.51 -14.84
N VAL A 203 15.53 4.88 -14.15
CA VAL A 203 15.18 3.46 -14.28
C VAL A 203 13.68 3.32 -14.48
N ASP A 204 13.26 2.19 -15.07
CA ASP A 204 11.84 1.91 -15.25
C ASP A 204 11.18 1.46 -13.94
N SER A 205 9.86 1.62 -13.89
CA SER A 205 9.04 1.26 -12.73
C SER A 205 8.32 -0.07 -12.95
N GLY A 206 8.13 -0.82 -11.88
CA GLY A 206 7.36 -2.06 -11.84
C GLY A 206 6.15 -1.91 -10.93
N LEU A 207 5.03 -2.51 -11.35
CA LEU A 207 3.84 -2.68 -10.50
C LEU A 207 3.91 -4.02 -9.80
N VAL A 208 3.66 -4.03 -8.50
CA VAL A 208 3.55 -5.24 -7.67
C VAL A 208 2.17 -5.28 -7.04
N SER A 209 1.45 -6.36 -7.29
CA SER A 209 0.16 -6.66 -6.67
C SER A 209 0.38 -7.59 -5.48
N LEU A 210 -0.25 -7.25 -4.36
CA LEU A 210 -0.30 -8.06 -3.15
C LEU A 210 -1.77 -8.27 -2.80
N ILE A 211 -2.18 -9.54 -2.71
CA ILE A 211 -3.50 -9.92 -2.20
C ILE A 211 -3.30 -10.56 -0.84
N ARG A 212 -3.88 -9.96 0.20
CA ARG A 212 -3.76 -10.45 1.58
C ARG A 212 -4.22 -11.91 1.66
N ARG A 213 -3.58 -12.67 2.54
CA ARG A 213 -4.01 -14.02 2.87
C ARG A 213 -4.98 -14.03 4.03
N ASP A 214 -5.91 -14.97 4.00
CA ASP A 214 -6.78 -15.29 5.13
C ASP A 214 -5.97 -15.87 6.31
N GLU A 215 -4.86 -16.59 6.03
CA GLU A 215 -3.94 -17.12 7.04
C GLU A 215 -2.46 -16.80 6.74
N PRO A 216 -1.65 -16.41 7.75
CA PRO A 216 -0.20 -16.23 7.59
C PRO A 216 0.48 -17.55 7.19
N ARG A 217 1.37 -17.51 6.20
CA ARG A 217 2.15 -18.69 5.81
C ARG A 217 3.01 -19.15 6.98
N ALA A 218 2.97 -20.45 7.32
CA ALA A 218 3.83 -21.02 8.35
C ALA A 218 5.29 -20.60 8.13
N PRO A 219 6.02 -20.20 9.18
CA PRO A 219 7.41 -19.78 9.06
C PRO A 219 8.22 -20.91 8.39
N PRO A 220 9.16 -20.59 7.48
CA PRO A 220 10.03 -21.61 6.92
C PRO A 220 10.72 -22.38 8.05
N PRO A 221 10.89 -23.72 7.91
CA PRO A 221 11.54 -24.52 8.94
C PRO A 221 12.91 -23.91 9.26
N PRO A 222 13.31 -23.84 10.54
CA PRO A 222 14.52 -23.14 10.94
C PRO A 222 15.75 -23.81 10.33
N GLY A 223 16.30 -23.23 9.26
CA GLY A 223 17.67 -23.49 8.84
C GLY A 223 18.64 -22.91 9.86
N LYS A 224 19.81 -23.56 10.04
CA LYS A 224 20.83 -23.32 11.10
C LYS A 224 21.32 -21.85 11.27
N ARG A 225 20.90 -20.91 10.42
CA ARG A 225 21.23 -19.47 10.47
C ARG A 225 20.04 -18.52 10.70
N SER A 226 18.84 -19.04 10.98
CA SER A 226 17.61 -18.22 11.12
C SER A 226 17.16 -17.95 12.57
N SER A 227 17.75 -18.62 13.57
CA SER A 227 17.27 -18.59 14.96
C SER A 227 17.40 -17.24 15.66
N ARG A 228 18.36 -16.38 15.26
CA ARG A 228 18.51 -15.02 15.83
C ARG A 228 17.52 -13.99 15.27
N TRP A 229 16.87 -14.28 14.14
CA TRP A 229 15.98 -13.32 13.46
C TRP A 229 14.54 -13.36 13.97
N TRP A 230 14.04 -14.54 14.38
CA TRP A 230 12.66 -14.71 14.83
C TRP A 230 12.35 -14.06 16.19
N THR A 231 13.33 -13.99 17.09
CA THR A 231 13.13 -13.57 18.49
C THR A 231 13.07 -12.06 18.70
N ARG A 232 13.47 -11.21 17.75
CA ARG A 232 13.59 -9.76 17.98
C ARG A 232 12.44 -8.87 17.48
N ARG A 233 11.52 -9.36 16.64
CA ARG A 233 10.37 -8.58 16.12
C ARG A 233 9.18 -9.45 15.70
N SER A 234 8.71 -10.34 16.57
CA SER A 234 7.37 -10.90 16.42
C SER A 234 6.38 -10.01 17.17
N PRO A 235 5.29 -9.50 16.56
CA PRO A 235 4.17 -8.98 17.32
C PRO A 235 3.60 -10.15 18.13
N SER A 236 3.41 -9.94 19.43
CA SER A 236 2.80 -10.90 20.35
C SER A 236 1.58 -11.57 19.70
N ALA A 237 1.71 -12.84 19.32
CA ALA A 237 0.56 -13.68 19.01
C ALA A 237 -0.25 -13.82 20.31
N ALA A 238 -1.40 -13.15 20.37
CA ALA A 238 -2.36 -13.34 21.42
C ALA A 238 -2.71 -14.83 21.49
N ARG A 239 -2.31 -15.48 22.59
CA ARG A 239 -2.68 -16.87 22.87
C ARG A 239 -4.21 -16.93 23.00
N PRO A 240 -4.90 -17.89 22.37
CA PRO A 240 -6.26 -18.19 22.75
C PRO A 240 -6.23 -18.70 24.20
N SER A 241 -7.08 -18.13 25.04
CA SER A 241 -7.30 -18.56 26.42
C SER A 241 -7.93 -19.96 26.41
N GLY A 242 -7.08 -20.98 26.44
CA GLY A 242 -7.50 -22.36 26.69
C GLY A 242 -8.12 -22.47 28.08
N ARG A 243 -9.45 -22.57 28.13
CA ARG A 243 -10.19 -22.99 29.32
C ARG A 243 -9.62 -24.32 29.82
N ARG A 244 -9.06 -24.31 31.03
CA ARG A 244 -8.77 -25.52 31.79
C ARG A 244 -10.11 -26.14 32.23
N SER A 245 -10.59 -27.16 31.52
CA SER A 245 -11.53 -28.13 32.08
C SER A 245 -10.72 -29.22 32.80
N ARG A 246 -10.71 -29.19 34.14
CA ARG A 246 -10.21 -30.29 34.96
C ARG A 246 -11.11 -31.51 34.74
N ALA A 247 -10.56 -32.57 34.17
CA ALA A 247 -11.12 -33.90 34.28
C ALA A 247 -10.98 -34.38 35.74
N GLY A 248 -12.10 -34.67 36.40
CA GLY A 248 -12.15 -35.54 37.56
C GLY A 248 -12.78 -36.87 37.13
N PRO A 249 -12.18 -38.04 37.39
CA PRO A 249 -12.80 -39.28 36.98
C PRO A 249 -13.51 -39.98 38.15
N VAL A 250 -14.54 -40.73 37.75
CA VAL A 250 -15.12 -41.93 38.37
C VAL A 250 -16.27 -41.76 39.37
N ARG A 251 -17.50 -41.88 38.84
CA ARG A 251 -18.60 -42.58 39.52
C ARG A 251 -18.83 -43.92 38.82
N ARG A 252 -18.59 -45.03 39.51
CA ARG A 252 -19.10 -46.37 39.12
C ARG A 252 -20.50 -46.53 39.72
N GLY A 253 -21.44 -46.97 38.89
CA GLY A 253 -22.84 -47.22 39.24
C GLY A 253 -23.05 -48.44 40.15
N PRO A 254 -24.30 -48.69 40.54
CA PRO A 254 -24.65 -49.58 41.64
C PRO A 254 -24.68 -51.06 41.21
N ARG A 255 -24.27 -51.96 42.11
CA ARG A 255 -24.67 -53.38 42.06
C ARG A 255 -25.50 -53.69 43.31
N ARG A 256 -26.66 -54.29 43.08
CA ARG A 256 -27.63 -54.76 44.09
C ARG A 256 -27.22 -56.12 44.67
N ARG A 257 -27.55 -56.30 45.97
CA ARG A 257 -28.02 -57.50 46.70
C ARG A 257 -27.26 -58.82 46.50
N HIS A 258 -26.61 -59.34 47.54
CA HIS A 258 -27.16 -60.19 48.61
C HIS A 258 -26.17 -60.24 49.77
#